data_AF-A0A316IAL4-F1
#
_entry.id   AF-A0A316IAL4-F1
#
_cell.length_a   1.000
_cell.length_b   1.000
_cell.length_c   1.000
_cell.angle_alpha   90.00
_cell.angle_beta   90.00
_cell.angle_gamma   90.00
#
_symmetry.space_group_name_H-M   'P 1'
#
loop_
_entity.id
_entity.type
_entity.pdbx_description
1 polymer ?
#
loop_
_entity_poly.entity_id
_entity_poly.type
_entity_poly.pdbx_seq_one_letter_code
_entity_poly.pdbx_strand_id
1 'polypeptide(L)'
;MARDVLIIDTYLAALAARLPGPRRAREAVLDELRDGITEAMSRRADIGLRPAAAAEAALAEFGTVDEVATAFAGELATRQARQVILALMLTGPLVGVWWLLLLAPRSPVGIPALPLIGAAVLTGLIALATTGQLTRWLPAAPPDFAVTAATAVAGACVVGDVTMLVGFAAHTPAVVGWTAVIAVAASLFRIACCTYLLRGCLTTSRVLRSR
;
A
#
# COMPACT_ATOMS: atom_id res chain seq x y z
N MET A 1 24.62 -7.23 28.71
CA MET A 1 23.19 -7.50 28.53
C MET A 1 22.32 -6.24 28.51
N ALA A 2 22.34 -5.38 29.53
CA ALA A 2 21.43 -4.21 29.53
C ALA A 2 21.79 -3.12 28.50
N ARG A 3 23.09 -2.92 28.22
CA ARG A 3 23.56 -1.82 27.35
C ARG A 3 23.42 -2.15 25.87
N ASP A 4 23.71 -3.39 25.50
CA ASP A 4 23.56 -3.97 24.17
C ASP A 4 22.10 -3.99 23.71
N VAL A 5 21.17 -4.46 24.55
CA VAL A 5 19.73 -4.41 24.24
C VAL A 5 19.25 -2.97 24.04
N LEU A 6 19.69 -2.03 24.87
CA LEU A 6 19.32 -0.61 24.74
C LEU A 6 19.83 0.01 23.44
N ILE A 7 21.03 -0.34 22.98
CA ILE A 7 21.60 0.16 21.72
C ILE A 7 20.78 -0.33 20.52
N ILE A 8 20.40 -1.62 20.50
CA ILE A 8 19.59 -2.21 19.44
C ILE A 8 18.20 -1.57 19.40
N ASP A 9 17.54 -1.46 20.55
CA ASP A 9 16.20 -0.88 20.63
C ASP A 9 16.20 0.59 20.20
N THR A 10 17.25 1.34 20.53
CA THR A 10 17.41 2.73 20.08
C THR A 10 17.57 2.81 18.56
N TYR A 11 18.39 1.93 17.96
CA TYR A 11 18.55 1.84 16.51
C TYR A 11 17.24 1.49 15.80
N LEU A 12 16.55 0.45 16.27
CA LEU A 12 15.28 0.00 15.69
C LEU A 12 14.17 1.04 15.87
N ALA A 13 14.12 1.77 16.99
CA ALA A 13 13.17 2.85 17.19
C ALA A 13 13.42 4.02 16.23
N ALA A 14 14.70 4.40 16.03
CA ALA A 14 15.08 5.42 15.05
C ALA A 14 14.72 4.97 13.62
N LEU A 15 14.98 3.71 13.28
CA LEU A 15 14.61 3.13 11.99
C LEU A 15 13.11 3.08 11.79
N ALA A 16 12.36 2.69 12.81
CA ALA A 16 10.90 2.70 12.77
C ALA A 16 10.38 4.09 12.40
N ALA A 17 10.93 5.17 12.96
CA ALA A 17 10.51 6.53 12.65
C ALA A 17 10.76 6.95 11.19
N ARG A 18 11.66 6.27 10.47
CA ARG A 18 12.02 6.58 9.08
C ARG A 18 11.44 5.65 8.03
N LEU A 19 11.04 4.44 8.41
CA LEU A 19 10.46 3.48 7.47
C LEU A 19 9.10 3.96 6.95
N PRO A 20 8.91 4.08 5.62
CA PRO A 20 7.63 4.42 5.04
C PRO A 20 6.69 3.21 4.98
N GLY A 21 5.42 3.45 4.65
CA GLY A 21 4.46 2.38 4.37
C GLY A 21 3.67 1.85 5.58
N PRO A 22 2.97 0.72 5.41
CA PRO A 22 1.95 0.27 6.35
C PRO A 22 2.58 -0.31 7.61
N ARG A 23 1.93 -0.05 8.75
CA ARG A 23 2.41 -0.44 10.09
C ARG A 23 2.86 -1.90 10.16
N ARG A 24 2.02 -2.85 9.71
CA ARG A 24 2.34 -4.29 9.75
C ARG A 24 3.57 -4.66 8.92
N ALA A 25 3.78 -4.02 7.77
CA ALA A 25 4.94 -4.31 6.94
C ALA A 25 6.22 -3.73 7.55
N ARG A 26 6.11 -2.55 8.19
CA ARG A 26 7.21 -1.97 8.97
C ARG A 26 7.59 -2.84 10.16
N GLU A 27 6.60 -3.33 10.92
CA GLU A 27 6.81 -4.25 12.04
C GLU A 27 7.54 -5.52 11.57
N ALA A 28 7.10 -6.14 10.48
CA ALA A 28 7.77 -7.32 9.93
C ALA A 28 9.24 -7.07 9.51
N VAL A 29 9.55 -5.90 8.94
CA VAL A 29 10.93 -5.51 8.61
C VAL A 29 11.77 -5.31 9.88
N LEU A 30 11.19 -4.69 10.91
CA LEU A 30 11.88 -4.44 12.19
C LEU A 30 12.15 -5.74 12.95
N ASP A 31 11.22 -6.70 12.91
CA ASP A 31 11.39 -8.02 13.52
C ASP A 31 12.52 -8.80 12.82
N GLU A 32 12.51 -8.85 11.48
CA GLU A 32 13.59 -9.50 10.71
C GLU A 32 14.96 -8.87 10.99
N LEU A 33 15.02 -7.54 11.04
CA LEU A 33 16.27 -6.82 11.36
C LEU A 33 16.73 -7.08 12.78
N ARG A 34 15.81 -7.14 13.76
CA ARG A 34 16.15 -7.50 15.14
C ARG A 34 16.78 -8.89 15.19
N ASP A 35 16.19 -9.85 14.50
CA ASP A 35 16.71 -11.22 14.47
C ASP A 35 18.08 -11.27 13.80
N GLY A 36 18.23 -10.62 12.64
CA GLY A 36 19.52 -10.52 11.93
C GLY A 36 20.62 -9.84 12.73
N ILE A 37 20.31 -8.75 13.46
CA ILE A 37 21.28 -8.07 14.35
C ILE A 37 21.66 -8.99 15.52
N THR A 38 20.69 -9.68 16.11
CA THR A 38 20.92 -10.60 17.23
C THR A 38 21.80 -11.77 16.80
N GLU A 39 21.57 -12.33 15.61
CA GLU A 39 22.42 -13.38 15.02
C GLU A 39 23.85 -12.86 14.75
N ALA A 40 23.97 -11.68 14.15
CA ALA A 40 25.26 -11.05 13.86
C ALA A 40 26.07 -10.74 15.13
N MET A 41 25.39 -10.44 16.24
CA MET A 41 26.00 -10.30 17.56
C MET A 41 26.44 -11.65 18.13
N SER A 42 25.62 -12.69 18.02
CA SER A 42 25.98 -14.04 18.48
C SER A 42 27.26 -14.53 17.80
N ARG A 43 27.35 -14.40 16.48
CA ARG A 43 28.57 -14.77 15.72
C ARG A 43 29.82 -14.03 16.21
N ARG A 44 29.68 -12.77 16.62
CA ARG A 44 30.78 -11.95 17.17
C ARG A 44 31.13 -12.34 18.60
N ALA A 45 30.15 -12.71 19.41
CA ALA A 45 30.38 -13.23 20.75
C ALA A 45 31.14 -14.57 20.71
N ASP A 46 30.84 -15.42 19.73
CA ASP A 46 31.49 -16.73 19.54
C ASP A 46 32.99 -16.60 19.22
N ILE A 47 33.40 -15.51 18.57
CA ILE A 47 34.82 -15.17 18.32
C ILE A 47 35.47 -14.33 19.44
N GLY A 48 34.78 -14.20 20.59
CA GLY A 48 35.33 -13.61 21.81
C GLY A 48 35.14 -12.10 21.97
N LEU A 49 34.33 -11.43 21.15
CA LEU A 49 34.03 -10.01 21.37
C LEU A 49 33.18 -9.81 22.62
N ARG A 50 33.48 -8.74 23.38
CA ARG A 50 32.62 -8.31 24.48
C ARG A 50 31.24 -7.88 23.94
N PRO A 51 30.13 -8.12 24.67
CA PRO A 51 28.76 -7.87 24.19
C PRO A 51 28.51 -6.48 23.59
N ALA A 52 29.03 -5.42 24.23
CA ALA A 52 28.87 -4.05 23.72
C ALA A 52 29.63 -3.82 22.39
N ALA A 53 30.85 -4.35 22.28
CA ALA A 53 31.64 -4.27 21.05
C ALA A 53 31.03 -5.15 19.94
N ALA A 54 30.43 -6.29 20.30
CA ALA A 54 29.71 -7.14 19.36
C ALA A 54 28.47 -6.42 18.79
N ALA A 55 27.71 -5.70 19.63
CA ALA A 55 26.56 -4.90 19.21
C ALA A 55 26.95 -3.74 18.29
N GLU A 56 27.97 -2.96 18.67
CA GLU A 56 28.47 -1.85 17.84
C GLU A 56 28.99 -2.35 16.49
N ALA A 57 29.76 -3.45 16.47
CA ALA A 57 30.27 -4.03 15.25
C ALA A 57 29.16 -4.65 14.38
N ALA A 58 28.10 -5.21 14.98
CA ALA A 58 26.93 -5.71 14.25
C ALA A 58 26.17 -4.56 13.59
N LEU A 59 25.89 -3.48 14.32
CA LEU A 59 25.22 -2.31 13.74
C LEU A 59 26.06 -1.63 12.66
N ALA A 60 27.38 -1.60 12.80
CA ALA A 60 28.28 -1.08 11.78
C ALA A 60 28.23 -1.90 10.47
N GLU A 61 27.95 -3.21 10.55
CA GLU A 61 27.77 -4.08 9.37
C GLU A 61 26.43 -3.84 8.68
N PHE A 62 25.35 -3.61 9.45
CA PHE A 62 24.03 -3.28 8.89
C PHE A 62 23.98 -1.88 8.28
N GLY A 63 24.79 -0.95 8.80
CA GLY A 63 24.89 0.41 8.31
C GLY A 63 23.96 1.39 9.04
N THR A 64 23.90 2.61 8.53
CA THR A 64 23.15 3.69 9.15
C THR A 64 21.65 3.50 9.02
N VAL A 65 20.88 4.12 9.92
CA VAL A 65 19.41 4.10 9.88
C VAL A 65 18.88 4.56 8.52
N ASP A 66 19.51 5.56 7.91
CA ASP A 66 19.06 6.12 6.63
C ASP A 66 19.36 5.18 5.46
N GLU A 67 20.50 4.49 5.45
CA GLU A 67 20.85 3.48 4.43
C GLU A 67 19.91 2.27 4.50
N VAL A 68 19.59 1.80 5.70
CA VAL A 68 18.67 0.67 5.88
C VAL A 68 17.24 1.07 5.51
N ALA A 69 16.74 2.21 6.00
CA ALA A 69 15.42 2.71 5.63
C ALA A 69 15.28 2.88 4.10
N THR A 70 16.35 3.34 3.47
CA THR A 70 16.48 3.47 2.02
C THR A 70 16.34 2.15 1.30
N ALA A 71 17.08 1.13 1.74
CA ALA A 71 17.08 -0.19 1.11
C ALA A 71 15.68 -0.82 1.11
N PHE A 72 14.93 -0.64 2.21
CA PHE A 72 13.57 -1.18 2.33
C PHE A 72 12.47 -0.30 1.74
N ALA A 73 12.74 0.96 1.38
CA ALA A 73 11.72 1.90 0.92
C ALA A 73 11.00 1.41 -0.35
N GLY A 74 11.75 0.91 -1.33
CA GLY A 74 11.17 0.39 -2.59
C GLY A 74 10.30 -0.85 -2.38
N GLU A 75 10.75 -1.76 -1.52
CA GLU A 75 10.00 -2.96 -1.18
C GLU A 75 8.68 -2.62 -0.45
N LEU A 76 8.75 -1.76 0.57
CA LEU A 76 7.57 -1.33 1.32
C LEU A 76 6.59 -0.54 0.45
N ALA A 77 7.08 0.29 -0.47
CA ALA A 77 6.25 1.00 -1.45
C ALA A 77 5.50 0.02 -2.36
N THR A 78 6.18 -1.03 -2.84
CA THR A 78 5.59 -2.05 -3.71
C THR A 78 4.54 -2.88 -2.95
N ARG A 79 4.85 -3.29 -1.72
CA ARG A 79 3.90 -4.00 -0.84
C ARG A 79 2.66 -3.15 -0.57
N GLN A 80 2.83 -1.85 -0.29
CA GLN A 80 1.72 -0.91 -0.09
C GLN A 80 0.87 -0.79 -1.35
N ALA A 81 1.48 -0.52 -2.51
CA ALA A 81 0.77 -0.38 -3.78
C ALA A 81 -0.08 -1.63 -4.10
N ARG A 82 0.46 -2.82 -3.85
CA ARG A 82 -0.26 -4.08 -4.02
C ARG A 82 -1.45 -4.21 -3.07
N GLN A 83 -1.30 -3.88 -1.80
CA GLN A 83 -2.43 -3.89 -0.85
C GLN A 83 -3.55 -2.93 -1.28
N VAL A 84 -3.18 -1.75 -1.79
CA VAL A 84 -4.16 -0.78 -2.34
C VAL A 84 -4.91 -1.38 -3.53
N ILE A 85 -4.19 -1.92 -4.52
CA ILE A 85 -4.81 -2.50 -5.72
C ILE A 85 -5.76 -3.63 -5.34
N LEU A 86 -5.35 -4.54 -4.44
CA LEU A 86 -6.19 -5.64 -3.97
C LEU A 86 -7.46 -5.14 -3.26
N ALA A 87 -7.33 -4.15 -2.38
CA ALA A 87 -8.48 -3.55 -1.70
C ALA A 87 -9.46 -2.90 -2.68
N LEU A 88 -8.95 -2.23 -3.72
CA LEU A 88 -9.79 -1.62 -4.77
C LEU A 88 -10.47 -2.66 -5.64
N MET A 89 -9.78 -3.75 -5.99
CA MET A 89 -10.37 -4.86 -6.73
C MET A 89 -11.48 -5.56 -5.94
N LEU A 90 -11.34 -5.66 -4.61
CA LEU A 90 -12.37 -6.26 -3.77
C LEU A 90 -13.58 -5.33 -3.54
N THR A 91 -13.33 -4.03 -3.36
CA THR A 91 -14.41 -3.05 -3.11
C THR A 91 -15.18 -2.68 -4.37
N GLY A 92 -14.58 -2.78 -5.55
CA GLY A 92 -15.22 -2.48 -6.84
C GLY A 92 -16.53 -3.25 -7.08
N PRO A 93 -16.54 -4.58 -7.04
CA PRO A 93 -17.75 -5.39 -7.18
C PRO A 93 -18.80 -5.09 -6.12
N LEU A 94 -18.41 -4.84 -4.86
CA LEU A 94 -19.35 -4.53 -3.79
C LEU A 94 -20.11 -3.23 -4.07
N VAL A 95 -19.39 -2.16 -4.44
CA VAL A 95 -20.00 -0.87 -4.82
C VAL A 95 -20.82 -1.05 -6.10
N GLY A 96 -20.31 -1.80 -7.08
CA GLY A 96 -20.99 -2.09 -8.34
C GLY A 96 -22.33 -2.82 -8.15
N VAL A 97 -22.40 -3.80 -7.24
CA VAL A 97 -23.65 -4.53 -6.93
C VAL A 97 -24.72 -3.58 -6.40
N TRP A 98 -24.36 -2.66 -5.49
CA TRP A 98 -25.33 -1.71 -4.95
C TRP A 98 -25.85 -0.75 -6.03
N TRP A 99 -24.98 -0.27 -6.91
CA TRP A 99 -25.40 0.54 -8.05
C TRP A 99 -26.23 -0.25 -9.06
N LEU A 100 -25.91 -1.52 -9.32
CA LEU A 100 -26.71 -2.38 -10.20
C LEU A 100 -28.11 -2.62 -9.63
N LEU A 101 -28.21 -2.93 -8.34
CA LEU A 101 -29.51 -3.08 -7.66
C LEU A 101 -30.33 -1.79 -7.69
N LEU A 102 -29.67 -0.64 -7.69
CA LEU A 102 -30.34 0.66 -7.76
C LEU A 102 -30.75 1.06 -9.18
N LEU A 103 -29.92 0.78 -10.19
CA LEU A 103 -30.10 1.27 -11.58
C LEU A 103 -30.72 0.24 -12.54
N ALA A 104 -30.77 -1.05 -12.22
CA ALA A 104 -31.35 -2.05 -13.11
C ALA A 104 -32.90 -2.07 -13.01
N PRO A 105 -33.68 -1.98 -14.12
CA PRO A 105 -33.31 -1.75 -15.52
C PRO A 105 -33.65 -0.33 -16.03
N ARG A 106 -33.48 0.72 -15.21
CA ARG A 106 -34.12 2.03 -15.42
C ARG A 106 -33.23 3.20 -15.83
N SER A 107 -31.92 3.06 -16.09
CA SER A 107 -31.15 4.24 -16.54
C SER A 107 -30.02 3.99 -17.55
N PRO A 108 -29.81 4.93 -18.50
CA PRO A 108 -28.68 4.93 -19.43
C PRO A 108 -27.32 5.26 -18.77
N VAL A 109 -27.29 5.52 -17.45
CA VAL A 109 -26.12 6.03 -16.72
C VAL A 109 -25.04 4.95 -16.48
N GLY A 110 -25.38 3.66 -16.56
CA GLY A 110 -24.41 2.56 -16.37
C GLY A 110 -23.44 2.35 -17.54
N ILE A 111 -23.80 2.80 -18.74
CA ILE A 111 -23.06 2.59 -20.00
C ILE A 111 -21.68 3.28 -20.01
N PRO A 112 -21.53 4.56 -19.60
CA PRO A 112 -20.23 5.24 -19.62
C PRO A 112 -19.23 4.77 -18.54
N ALA A 113 -19.67 4.10 -17.47
CA ALA A 113 -18.78 3.64 -16.39
C ALA A 113 -18.03 2.34 -16.73
N LEU A 114 -18.57 1.51 -17.64
CA LEU A 114 -18.00 0.22 -18.07
C LEU A 114 -16.55 0.27 -18.58
N PRO A 115 -16.17 1.17 -19.52
CA PRO A 115 -14.79 1.22 -20.01
C PRO A 115 -13.78 1.64 -18.92
N LEU A 116 -14.17 2.52 -18.00
CA LEU A 116 -13.33 2.91 -16.86
C LEU A 116 -13.10 1.74 -15.89
N ILE A 117 -14.13 0.93 -15.64
CA ILE A 117 -14.03 -0.29 -14.83
C ILE A 117 -13.09 -1.29 -15.51
N GLY A 118 -13.26 -1.53 -16.81
CA GLY A 118 -12.42 -2.44 -17.59
C GLY A 118 -10.94 -2.02 -17.57
N ALA A 119 -10.67 -0.74 -17.80
CA ALA A 119 -9.32 -0.19 -17.73
C ALA A 119 -8.71 -0.33 -16.32
N ALA A 120 -9.45 0.01 -15.26
CA ALA A 120 -8.99 -0.12 -13.88
C ALA A 120 -8.66 -1.58 -13.50
N VAL A 121 -9.51 -2.53 -13.91
CA VAL A 121 -9.28 -3.96 -13.70
C VAL A 121 -8.04 -4.43 -14.45
N LEU A 122 -7.89 -4.08 -15.74
CA LEU A 122 -6.73 -4.46 -16.54
C LEU A 122 -5.44 -3.88 -15.96
N THR A 123 -5.41 -2.59 -15.62
CA THR A 123 -4.24 -1.95 -14.98
C THR A 123 -3.91 -2.61 -13.65
N GLY A 124 -4.93 -2.93 -12.83
CA GLY A 124 -4.75 -3.64 -11.56
C GLY A 124 -4.16 -5.05 -11.74
N LEU A 125 -4.65 -5.81 -12.72
CA LEU A 125 -4.14 -7.14 -13.05
C LEU A 125 -2.69 -7.09 -13.54
N ILE A 126 -2.35 -6.16 -14.44
CA ILE A 126 -0.99 -5.98 -14.94
C ILE A 126 -0.05 -5.62 -13.78
N ALA A 127 -0.46 -4.69 -12.92
CA ALA A 127 0.33 -4.30 -11.75
C ALA A 127 0.55 -5.47 -10.79
N LEU A 128 -0.48 -6.28 -10.51
CA LEU A 128 -0.36 -7.48 -9.68
C LEU A 128 0.54 -8.55 -10.31
N ALA A 129 0.42 -8.76 -11.63
CA ALA A 129 1.24 -9.73 -12.35
C ALA A 129 2.73 -9.33 -12.38
N THR A 130 3.01 -8.04 -12.49
CA THR A 130 4.38 -7.49 -12.55
C THR A 130 5.03 -7.27 -11.18
N THR A 131 4.24 -7.22 -10.09
CA THR A 131 4.74 -7.01 -8.71
C THR A 131 4.61 -8.23 -7.80
N GLY A 132 3.92 -9.29 -8.23
CA GLY A 132 3.66 -10.51 -7.45
C GLY A 132 4.54 -11.71 -7.83
N GLN A 133 4.20 -12.90 -7.34
CA GLN A 133 4.95 -14.17 -7.45
C GLN A 133 5.36 -14.62 -8.88
N LEU A 134 4.79 -13.99 -9.93
CA LEU A 134 5.27 -14.15 -11.31
C LEU A 134 6.61 -13.47 -11.58
N THR A 135 7.14 -12.66 -10.64
CA THR A 135 8.51 -12.11 -10.65
C THR A 135 9.59 -13.18 -10.66
N ARG A 136 9.28 -14.44 -10.33
CA ARG A 136 10.22 -15.56 -10.57
C ARG A 136 10.50 -15.80 -12.06
N TRP A 137 9.66 -15.26 -12.95
CA TRP A 137 9.75 -15.42 -14.42
C TRP A 137 9.79 -14.09 -15.20
N LEU A 138 9.55 -12.94 -14.55
CA LEU A 138 9.61 -11.62 -15.18
C LEU A 138 10.58 -10.68 -14.44
N PRO A 139 11.30 -9.79 -15.15
CA PRO A 139 12.14 -8.77 -14.53
C PRO A 139 11.36 -7.99 -13.49
N ALA A 140 11.91 -7.84 -12.29
CA ALA A 140 11.28 -7.09 -11.21
C ALA A 140 10.96 -5.67 -11.70
N ALA A 141 9.68 -5.32 -11.75
CA ALA A 141 9.27 -3.97 -12.11
C ALA A 141 9.78 -2.98 -11.05
N PRO A 142 10.25 -1.78 -11.46
CA PRO A 142 10.71 -0.78 -10.50
C PRO A 142 9.57 -0.37 -9.56
N PRO A 143 9.88 0.01 -8.30
CA PRO A 143 8.87 0.37 -7.31
C PRO A 143 7.97 1.54 -7.76
N ASP A 144 8.50 2.44 -8.60
CA ASP A 144 7.74 3.54 -9.18
C ASP A 144 6.59 3.09 -10.08
N PHE A 145 6.74 1.96 -10.79
CA PHE A 145 5.68 1.41 -11.63
C PHE A 145 4.50 0.95 -10.79
N ALA A 146 4.77 0.22 -9.70
CA ALA A 146 3.74 -0.26 -8.77
C ALA A 146 2.93 0.91 -8.17
N VAL A 147 3.63 1.95 -7.72
CA VAL A 147 2.99 3.14 -7.15
C VAL A 147 2.18 3.88 -8.21
N THR A 148 2.72 4.06 -9.42
CA THR A 148 2.01 4.73 -10.53
C THR A 148 0.74 3.96 -10.90
N ALA A 149 0.82 2.63 -11.02
CA ALA A 149 -0.35 1.81 -11.32
C ALA A 149 -1.41 1.89 -10.21
N ALA A 150 -1.01 1.84 -8.94
CA ALA A 150 -1.94 2.02 -7.81
C ALA A 150 -2.61 3.40 -7.86
N THR A 151 -1.88 4.46 -8.22
CA THR A 151 -2.46 5.81 -8.38
C THR A 151 -3.45 5.88 -9.54
N ALA A 152 -3.16 5.24 -10.66
CA ALA A 152 -4.05 5.20 -11.82
C ALA A 152 -5.35 4.43 -11.51
N VAL A 153 -5.25 3.25 -10.89
CA VAL A 153 -6.42 2.43 -10.50
C VAL A 153 -7.31 3.18 -9.51
N ALA A 154 -6.72 3.81 -8.49
CA ALA A 154 -7.48 4.60 -7.52
C ALA A 154 -8.14 5.82 -8.15
N GLY A 155 -7.44 6.54 -9.04
CA GLY A 155 -8.00 7.65 -9.80
C GLY A 155 -9.19 7.22 -10.66
N ALA A 156 -9.07 6.11 -11.40
CA ALA A 156 -10.16 5.56 -12.18
C ALA A 156 -11.37 5.16 -11.32
N CYS A 157 -11.14 4.58 -10.14
CA CYS A 157 -12.22 4.25 -9.19
C CYS A 157 -12.94 5.50 -8.70
N VAL A 158 -12.21 6.56 -8.32
CA VAL A 158 -12.81 7.83 -7.87
C VAL A 158 -13.61 8.50 -8.99
N VAL A 159 -13.07 8.54 -10.21
CA VAL A 159 -13.80 9.09 -11.37
C VAL A 159 -15.08 8.29 -11.63
N GLY A 160 -15.00 6.96 -11.56
CA GLY A 160 -16.17 6.09 -11.68
C GLY A 160 -17.25 6.36 -10.61
N ASP A 161 -16.85 6.46 -9.33
CA ASP A 161 -17.75 6.76 -8.22
C ASP A 161 -18.41 8.14 -8.38
N VAL A 162 -17.62 9.18 -8.69
CA VAL A 162 -18.13 10.53 -8.92
C VAL A 162 -19.11 10.56 -10.08
N THR A 163 -18.81 9.86 -11.18
CA THR A 163 -19.71 9.76 -12.34
C THR A 163 -21.05 9.14 -11.95
N MET A 164 -21.03 8.05 -11.16
CA MET A 164 -22.26 7.41 -10.67
C MET A 164 -23.05 8.31 -9.73
N LEU A 165 -22.38 8.99 -8.79
CA LEU A 165 -23.02 9.92 -7.84
C LEU A 165 -23.66 11.12 -8.55
N VAL A 166 -22.95 11.76 -9.48
CA VAL A 166 -23.45 12.89 -10.25
C VAL A 166 -24.60 12.46 -11.15
N GLY A 167 -24.47 11.32 -11.83
CA GLY A 167 -25.52 10.77 -12.68
C GLY A 167 -26.79 10.45 -11.87
N PHE A 168 -26.64 9.91 -10.67
CA PHE A 168 -27.76 9.68 -9.76
C PHE A 168 -28.41 10.98 -9.29
N ALA A 169 -27.63 11.96 -8.83
CA ALA A 169 -28.13 13.26 -8.38
C ALA A 169 -28.84 14.04 -9.50
N ALA A 170 -28.43 13.87 -10.76
CA ALA A 170 -29.09 14.48 -11.91
C ALA A 170 -30.47 13.86 -12.21
N HIS A 171 -30.72 12.63 -11.77
CA HIS A 171 -31.95 11.87 -12.04
C HIS A 171 -32.69 11.48 -10.75
N THR A 172 -32.38 12.12 -9.62
CA THR A 172 -32.91 11.72 -8.31
C THR A 172 -34.44 11.81 -8.28
N PRO A 173 -35.15 10.70 -7.96
CA PRO A 173 -36.58 10.75 -7.73
C PRO A 173 -36.89 11.47 -6.41
N ALA A 174 -38.13 11.98 -6.28
CA ALA A 174 -38.60 12.69 -5.07
C ALA A 174 -38.53 11.86 -3.78
N VAL A 175 -38.44 10.52 -3.89
CA VAL A 175 -38.30 9.61 -2.77
C VAL A 175 -37.05 8.76 -2.96
N VAL A 176 -36.11 8.85 -2.02
CA VAL A 176 -34.86 8.09 -2.03
C VAL A 176 -35.05 6.78 -1.26
N GLY A 177 -34.90 5.64 -1.95
CA GLY A 177 -34.94 4.33 -1.32
C GLY A 177 -33.69 4.02 -0.50
N TRP A 178 -33.79 3.09 0.47
CA TRP A 178 -32.67 2.67 1.32
C TRP A 178 -31.47 2.10 0.53
N THR A 179 -31.72 1.50 -0.64
CA THR A 179 -30.67 1.01 -1.55
C THR A 179 -29.79 2.13 -2.09
N ALA A 180 -30.36 3.31 -2.35
CA ALA A 180 -29.61 4.49 -2.77
C ALA A 180 -28.70 5.02 -1.66
N VAL A 181 -29.19 5.01 -0.41
CA VAL A 181 -28.38 5.40 0.76
C VAL A 181 -27.16 4.50 0.88
N ILE A 182 -27.33 3.17 0.72
CA ILE A 182 -26.22 2.22 0.79
C ILE A 182 -25.24 2.42 -0.38
N ALA A 183 -25.73 2.59 -1.61
CA ALA A 183 -24.86 2.79 -2.79
C ALA A 183 -24.02 4.08 -2.67
N VAL A 184 -24.64 5.18 -2.22
CA VAL A 184 -23.96 6.45 -1.98
C VAL A 184 -22.94 6.32 -0.86
N ALA A 185 -23.33 5.73 0.29
CA ALA A 185 -22.42 5.53 1.42
C ALA A 185 -21.22 4.66 1.05
N ALA A 186 -21.44 3.57 0.29
CA ALA A 186 -20.37 2.69 -0.18
C ALA A 186 -19.40 3.42 -1.12
N SER A 187 -19.90 4.26 -2.02
CA SER A 187 -19.08 5.08 -2.93
C SER A 187 -18.27 6.13 -2.19
N LEU A 188 -18.88 6.84 -1.24
CA LEU A 188 -18.19 7.83 -0.39
C LEU A 188 -17.11 7.17 0.48
N PHE A 189 -17.42 6.02 1.07
CA PHE A 189 -16.45 5.25 1.84
C PHE A 189 -15.27 4.82 0.96
N ARG A 190 -15.54 4.32 -0.26
CA ARG A 190 -14.49 3.94 -1.21
C ARG A 190 -13.62 5.14 -1.61
N ILE A 191 -14.21 6.30 -1.90
CA ILE A 191 -13.47 7.54 -2.18
C ILE A 191 -12.59 7.95 -0.99
N ALA A 192 -13.12 7.90 0.24
CA ALA A 192 -12.36 8.21 1.45
C ALA A 192 -11.17 7.25 1.64
N CYS A 193 -11.39 5.95 1.43
CA CYS A 193 -10.31 4.96 1.45
C CYS A 193 -9.28 5.19 0.33
N CYS A 194 -9.70 5.44 -0.91
CA CYS A 194 -8.82 5.76 -2.04
C CYS A 194 -7.92 6.95 -1.70
N THR A 195 -8.50 8.05 -1.20
CA THR A 195 -7.74 9.26 -0.88
C THR A 195 -6.77 9.05 0.28
N TYR A 196 -7.16 8.31 1.32
CA TYR A 196 -6.26 7.94 2.42
C TYR A 196 -5.08 7.08 1.92
N LEU A 197 -5.37 6.03 1.16
CA LEU A 197 -4.36 5.12 0.62
C LEU A 197 -3.41 5.80 -0.37
N LEU A 198 -3.94 6.69 -1.22
CA LEU A 198 -3.14 7.47 -2.17
C LEU A 198 -2.22 8.45 -1.47
N ARG A 199 -2.66 9.10 -0.39
CA ARG A 199 -1.79 9.99 0.40
C ARG A 199 -0.57 9.24 0.91
N GLY A 200 -0.75 8.02 1.43
CA GLY A 200 0.35 7.17 1.87
C GLY A 200 1.30 6.75 0.74
N CYS A 201 0.77 6.44 -0.44
CA CYS A 201 1.59 6.15 -1.62
C CYS A 201 2.38 7.37 -2.10
N LEU A 202 1.77 8.56 -2.14
CA LEU A 202 2.40 9.80 -2.59
C LEU A 202 3.48 10.30 -1.61
N THR A 203 3.28 10.14 -0.30
CA THR A 203 4.33 10.43 0.69
C THR A 203 5.52 9.52 0.48
N THR A 204 5.28 8.24 0.20
CA THR A 204 6.34 7.26 -0.06
C THR A 204 7.06 7.54 -1.38
N SER A 205 6.34 7.90 -2.45
CA SER A 205 6.94 8.21 -3.75
C SER A 205 7.77 9.49 -3.73
N ARG A 206 7.41 10.49 -2.91
CA ARG A 206 8.21 11.70 -2.75
C ARG A 206 9.57 11.39 -2.13
N VAL A 207 9.64 10.46 -1.17
CA VAL A 207 10.90 10.00 -0.57
C VAL A 207 11.76 9.24 -1.57
N LEU A 208 11.14 8.49 -2.49
CA LEU A 208 11.86 7.80 -3.58
C LEU A 208 12.38 8.78 -4.64
N ARG A 209 11.61 9.82 -4.99
CA ARG A 209 11.95 10.82 -6.04
C ARG A 209 12.79 12.02 -5.58
N SER A 210 12.97 12.25 -4.29
CA SER A 210 13.88 13.30 -3.78
C SER A 210 15.35 12.87 -3.86
N ARG A 211 15.67 12.02 -4.84
CA ARG A 211 16.96 11.40 -5.13
C ARG A 211 17.23 11.57 -6.61
#